data_AF-G6F189-F1
#
_entry.id   AF-G6F189-F1
#
_cell.length_a   1.000
_cell.length_b   1.000
_cell.length_c   1.000
_cell.angle_alpha   90.00
_cell.angle_beta   90.00
_cell.angle_gamma   90.00
#
_symmetry.space_group_name_H-M   'P 1'
#
loop_
_entity.id
_entity.type
_entity.pdbx_description
1 polymer ?
#
loop_
_entity_poly.entity_id
_entity_poly.type
_entity_poly.pdbx_seq_one_letter_code
_entity_poly.pdbx_strand_id
1 'polypeptide(L)'
;MVFSINIIKGSRNSGAGASGILKQVNGVNGIPISIAPGFPDLQDQFNQMGITHIRLHDGFGIGDIDDGFVANRGTNQNQLMVNVPTASQSKAKTFIADFVNKRTIFPYAAAGMKANNLALASQNANFEPTDSYLKRILDNDASVNPGNIQRDVLFRVGRTLDGGYEVPANFDIYAALVGEVVRRYGVNYQAVGLPRKITYWEIWNEPDLTFFWNNNNPQVYYEFYAKVARMIKSIDPSAKVGGCGVANGYNPGGAYLDGLLNYCKTTNTPIDFLSWHYYGNITADPQNVIDVGNAIQTSLNKYGYGNIESLCTEWNSSPFGKLYTMSNVQSATNAAYIASTLICMQYCKTDKAYYYRGDASSFGMFNDNPQPNNKAYKTFCTYAAQSFNLFTRLFETPYILNQSNTFNTGLITLAAENGAGNKMNILAANYQVNYSFVNGVVKPTNVYQQHYLDSNRTVNQLNDDWSKNEWFGGKDPSNITYNNTVAQRSTVTQIPVNGSLRSRIRTYTQSNTGIGLKITNIASSYKGYTLTAYRIRENGRLDRMTPEEVTSSISVSMSNGTLTITDTGATLSTVTLYTIEFTS
;
A
#
# COMPACT_ATOMS: atom_id res chain seq x y z
N MET A 1 -27.44 26.53 -2.65
CA MET A 1 -27.81 25.30 -3.38
C MET A 1 -26.58 24.40 -3.36
N VAL A 2 -26.70 23.18 -2.86
CA VAL A 2 -25.59 22.20 -2.81
C VAL A 2 -25.53 21.37 -4.10
N PHE A 3 -24.39 20.74 -4.39
CA PHE A 3 -24.25 19.85 -5.54
C PHE A 3 -24.99 18.53 -5.30
N SER A 4 -25.98 18.19 -6.14
CA SER A 4 -26.88 17.05 -5.91
C SER A 4 -26.47 15.79 -6.67
N ILE A 5 -26.46 14.66 -5.98
CA ILE A 5 -26.11 13.33 -6.47
C ILE A 5 -27.35 12.44 -6.32
N ASN A 6 -27.79 11.83 -7.41
CA ASN A 6 -28.89 10.88 -7.40
C ASN A 6 -28.33 9.48 -7.21
N ILE A 7 -28.94 8.69 -6.33
CA ILE A 7 -28.58 7.29 -6.06
C ILE A 7 -29.86 6.46 -6.16
N ILE A 8 -29.81 5.33 -6.87
CA ILE A 8 -30.97 4.45 -7.05
C ILE A 8 -30.79 3.20 -6.18
N LYS A 9 -31.57 3.09 -5.11
CA LYS A 9 -31.52 1.92 -4.22
C LYS A 9 -31.92 0.63 -4.95
N GLY A 10 -31.26 -0.49 -4.63
CA GLY A 10 -31.52 -1.79 -5.28
C GLY A 10 -30.94 -1.91 -6.70
N SER A 11 -30.38 -0.84 -7.28
CA SER A 11 -29.87 -0.82 -8.64
C SER A 11 -28.35 -1.00 -8.63
N ARG A 12 -27.88 -2.24 -8.81
CA ARG A 12 -26.45 -2.57 -8.79
C ARG A 12 -25.72 -1.98 -10.01
N ASN A 13 -24.53 -1.43 -9.77
CA ASN A 13 -23.65 -0.94 -10.84
C ASN A 13 -22.67 -2.04 -11.28
N SER A 14 -22.99 -2.76 -12.35
CA SER A 14 -22.14 -3.85 -12.88
C SER A 14 -20.81 -3.37 -13.49
N GLY A 15 -20.67 -2.07 -13.78
CA GLY A 15 -19.43 -1.47 -14.29
C GLY A 15 -18.43 -1.05 -13.21
N ALA A 16 -18.78 -1.21 -11.94
CA ALA A 16 -17.92 -0.92 -10.80
C ALA A 16 -17.64 -2.18 -9.97
N GLY A 17 -16.59 -2.15 -9.17
CA GLY A 17 -16.14 -3.28 -8.36
C GLY A 17 -15.79 -4.51 -9.21
N ALA A 18 -16.01 -5.68 -8.64
CA ALA A 18 -16.10 -6.96 -9.35
C ALA A 18 -17.58 -7.22 -9.69
N SER A 19 -18.04 -6.66 -10.81
CA SER A 19 -19.43 -6.79 -11.28
C SER A 19 -20.48 -6.31 -10.26
N GLY A 20 -20.23 -5.16 -9.64
CA GLY A 20 -21.10 -4.52 -8.64
C GLY A 20 -20.77 -4.88 -7.20
N ILE A 21 -19.72 -5.67 -6.95
CA ILE A 21 -19.26 -6.01 -5.60
C ILE A 21 -17.96 -5.26 -5.30
N LEU A 22 -17.88 -4.59 -4.15
CA LEU A 22 -16.72 -3.83 -3.72
C LEU A 22 -15.43 -4.67 -3.72
N LYS A 23 -14.38 -4.16 -4.37
CA LYS A 23 -13.06 -4.79 -4.40
C LYS A 23 -12.25 -4.42 -3.16
N GLN A 24 -11.47 -5.37 -2.66
CA GLN A 24 -10.56 -5.21 -1.52
C GLN A 24 -9.25 -4.52 -1.96
N VAL A 25 -9.32 -3.23 -2.22
CA VAL A 25 -8.19 -2.38 -2.64
C VAL A 25 -7.56 -1.60 -1.47
N ASN A 26 -7.88 -1.98 -0.23
CA ASN A 26 -7.41 -1.36 1.00
C ASN A 26 -6.17 -2.03 1.60
N GLY A 27 -5.39 -2.75 0.79
CA GLY A 27 -4.11 -3.31 1.23
C GLY A 27 -3.05 -2.23 1.43
N VAL A 28 -1.94 -2.58 2.09
CA VAL A 28 -0.84 -1.66 2.38
C VAL A 28 0.53 -2.33 2.19
N ASN A 29 1.53 -1.54 1.84
CA ASN A 29 2.93 -1.82 2.16
C ASN A 29 3.20 -1.44 3.61
N GLY A 30 4.28 -1.96 4.20
CA GLY A 30 4.53 -1.78 5.63
C GLY A 30 3.68 -2.70 6.49
N ILE A 31 4.10 -2.87 7.75
CA ILE A 31 3.60 -3.94 8.62
C ILE A 31 3.14 -3.37 9.96
N PRO A 32 2.18 -4.01 10.65
CA PRO A 32 1.60 -3.51 11.91
C PRO A 32 2.56 -3.57 13.10
N ILE A 33 3.81 -3.96 12.89
CA ILE A 33 4.80 -4.22 13.93
C ILE A 33 5.93 -3.23 13.77
N SER A 34 6.56 -2.82 14.87
CA SER A 34 7.75 -1.98 14.83
C SER A 34 8.79 -2.52 13.85
N ILE A 35 9.09 -1.79 12.77
CA ILE A 35 10.02 -2.25 11.73
C ILE A 35 11.50 -2.03 12.10
N ALA A 36 11.76 -1.07 12.98
CA ALA A 36 13.08 -0.68 13.48
C ALA A 36 12.92 0.23 14.73
N PRO A 37 13.99 0.48 15.50
CA PRO A 37 13.95 1.46 16.59
C PRO A 37 13.40 2.82 16.15
N GLY A 38 12.55 3.43 16.98
CA GLY A 38 11.88 4.71 16.69
C GLY A 38 10.52 4.59 15.99
N PHE A 39 10.14 3.40 15.53
CA PHE A 39 8.82 3.13 14.96
C PHE A 39 7.94 2.31 15.93
N PRO A 40 6.65 2.64 16.09
CA PRO A 40 5.73 1.98 17.02
C PRO A 40 5.18 0.63 16.50
N ASP A 41 4.63 -0.18 17.41
CA ASP A 41 3.66 -1.22 17.07
C ASP A 41 2.30 -0.59 16.79
N LEU A 42 1.62 -1.07 15.74
CA LEU A 42 0.40 -0.51 15.17
C LEU A 42 -0.67 -1.58 14.93
N GLN A 43 -0.62 -2.72 15.63
CA GLN A 43 -1.55 -3.82 15.44
C GLN A 43 -3.01 -3.40 15.62
N ASP A 44 -3.33 -2.71 16.71
CA ASP A 44 -4.68 -2.18 16.98
C ASP A 44 -5.13 -1.23 15.86
N GLN A 45 -4.27 -0.30 15.43
CA GLN A 45 -4.60 0.64 14.36
C GLN A 45 -4.84 -0.07 13.03
N PHE A 46 -4.06 -1.09 12.67
CA PHE A 46 -4.30 -1.90 11.46
C PHE A 46 -5.61 -2.69 11.56
N ASN A 47 -5.96 -3.18 12.74
CA ASN A 47 -7.25 -3.84 12.99
C ASN A 47 -8.41 -2.86 12.84
N GLN A 48 -8.33 -1.67 13.44
CA GLN A 48 -9.36 -0.65 13.30
C GLN A 48 -9.50 -0.14 11.86
N MET A 49 -8.41 -0.06 11.10
CA MET A 49 -8.45 0.27 9.67
C MET A 49 -9.02 -0.86 8.81
N GLY A 50 -9.16 -2.09 9.30
CA GLY A 50 -9.69 -3.21 8.51
C GLY A 50 -8.70 -3.74 7.47
N ILE A 51 -7.39 -3.64 7.73
CA ILE A 51 -6.35 -4.06 6.77
C ILE A 51 -6.29 -5.58 6.68
N THR A 52 -6.64 -6.12 5.51
CA THR A 52 -6.65 -7.57 5.21
C THR A 52 -5.52 -8.03 4.30
N HIS A 53 -4.83 -7.12 3.60
CA HIS A 53 -3.75 -7.46 2.67
C HIS A 53 -2.50 -6.63 2.98
N ILE A 54 -1.37 -7.30 3.19
CA ILE A 54 -0.07 -6.68 3.44
C ILE A 54 0.91 -7.11 2.36
N ARG A 55 1.60 -6.16 1.74
CA ARG A 55 2.76 -6.44 0.90
C ARG A 55 4.02 -6.32 1.75
N LEU A 56 4.79 -7.40 1.82
CA LEU A 56 6.05 -7.45 2.58
C LEU A 56 7.18 -6.76 1.78
N HIS A 57 7.13 -5.44 1.76
CA HIS A 57 8.10 -4.57 1.10
C HIS A 57 8.65 -3.53 2.08
N ASP A 58 9.96 -3.27 1.98
CA ASP A 58 10.68 -2.34 2.85
C ASP A 58 10.49 -2.60 4.36
N GLY A 59 10.63 -3.87 4.74
CA GLY A 59 10.68 -4.33 6.12
C GLY A 59 12.07 -4.23 6.77
N PHE A 60 13.04 -3.64 6.07
CA PHE A 60 14.44 -3.46 6.49
C PHE A 60 15.16 -4.77 6.82
N GLY A 61 15.25 -5.67 5.84
CA GLY A 61 15.86 -7.00 5.95
C GLY A 61 14.83 -8.11 6.14
N ILE A 62 13.67 -7.81 6.72
CA ILE A 62 12.60 -8.80 6.87
C ILE A 62 12.00 -9.11 5.50
N GLY A 63 11.98 -10.40 5.15
CA GLY A 63 11.47 -10.86 3.86
C GLY A 63 12.42 -10.63 2.68
N ASP A 64 13.56 -9.98 2.91
CA ASP A 64 14.56 -9.74 1.87
C ASP A 64 15.43 -10.99 1.69
N ILE A 65 15.62 -11.41 0.44
CA ILE A 65 16.38 -12.63 0.12
C ILE A 65 17.86 -12.38 0.37
N ASP A 66 18.39 -11.36 -0.27
CA ASP A 66 19.71 -10.80 -0.05
C ASP A 66 19.56 -9.31 0.20
N ASP A 67 20.59 -8.67 0.74
CA ASP A 67 20.65 -7.23 0.84
C ASP A 67 22.11 -6.79 0.89
N GLY A 68 22.45 -5.73 0.18
CA GLY A 68 23.78 -5.16 0.07
C GLY A 68 23.78 -3.68 0.47
N PHE A 69 22.97 -3.32 1.47
CA PHE A 69 22.89 -1.96 2.00
C PHE A 69 24.27 -1.51 2.48
N VAL A 70 24.74 -0.36 1.99
CA VAL A 70 25.95 0.28 2.49
C VAL A 70 25.68 1.75 2.82
N ALA A 71 26.24 2.22 3.92
CA ALA A 71 25.95 3.56 4.46
C ALA A 71 26.38 4.71 3.53
N ASN A 72 27.41 4.47 2.72
CA ASN A 72 28.06 5.46 1.85
C ASN A 72 27.87 5.19 0.34
N ARG A 73 26.78 4.49 -0.04
CA ARG A 73 26.45 4.30 -1.46
C ARG A 73 26.22 5.66 -2.14
N GLY A 74 26.85 5.84 -3.30
CA GLY A 74 26.87 7.14 -3.99
C GLY A 74 25.51 7.59 -4.54
N THR A 75 24.61 6.65 -4.82
CA THR A 75 23.24 6.91 -5.29
C THR A 75 22.23 6.21 -4.37
N ASN A 76 21.66 6.95 -3.42
CA ASN A 76 20.60 6.48 -2.51
C ASN A 76 19.41 7.41 -2.53
N GLN A 77 18.22 6.86 -2.32
CA GLN A 77 16.99 7.64 -2.17
C GLN A 77 16.92 8.32 -0.80
N ASN A 78 17.57 7.75 0.23
CA ASN A 78 17.64 8.32 1.58
C ASN A 78 16.27 8.68 2.16
N GLN A 79 15.20 7.97 1.75
CA GLN A 79 13.82 8.32 2.14
C GLN A 79 13.63 8.30 3.66
N LEU A 80 14.29 7.37 4.36
CA LEU A 80 14.29 7.31 5.83
C LEU A 80 14.99 8.49 6.48
N MET A 81 16.03 9.04 5.85
CA MET A 81 16.86 10.09 6.46
C MET A 81 16.16 11.44 6.49
N VAL A 82 15.14 11.63 5.66
CA VAL A 82 14.36 12.88 5.58
C VAL A 82 13.77 13.27 6.93
N ASN A 83 13.32 12.28 7.72
CA ASN A 83 12.73 12.53 9.04
C ASN A 83 13.76 12.52 10.18
N VAL A 84 14.99 12.02 9.94
CA VAL A 84 16.05 11.95 10.95
C VAL A 84 16.69 13.34 11.11
N PRO A 85 16.88 13.83 12.35
CA PRO A 85 17.59 15.08 12.60
C PRO A 85 18.95 15.12 11.89
N THR A 86 19.28 16.24 11.24
CA THR A 86 20.48 16.37 10.39
C THR A 86 21.76 15.91 11.09
N ALA A 87 21.94 16.26 12.37
CA ALA A 87 23.11 15.87 13.16
C ALA A 87 23.24 14.34 13.38
N SER A 88 22.14 13.59 13.25
CA SER A 88 22.09 12.14 13.44
C SER A 88 22.07 11.35 12.13
N GLN A 89 21.91 11.98 10.96
CA GLN A 89 21.74 11.26 9.69
C GLN A 89 22.90 10.33 9.33
N SER A 90 24.15 10.74 9.58
CA SER A 90 25.32 9.88 9.31
C SER A 90 25.32 8.61 10.19
N LYS A 91 24.97 8.78 11.47
CA LYS A 91 24.83 7.68 12.42
C LYS A 91 23.66 6.76 12.03
N ALA A 92 22.53 7.34 11.65
CA ALA A 92 21.35 6.61 11.20
C ALA A 92 21.61 5.81 9.92
N LYS A 93 22.36 6.36 8.95
CA LYS A 93 22.80 5.61 7.75
C LYS A 93 23.68 4.42 8.08
N THR A 94 24.62 4.59 9.00
CA THR A 94 25.50 3.50 9.45
C THR A 94 24.70 2.43 10.19
N PHE A 95 23.78 2.85 11.06
CA PHE A 95 22.89 1.96 11.77
C PHE A 95 22.03 1.14 10.81
N ILE A 96 21.30 1.79 9.89
CA ILE A 96 20.34 1.08 9.03
C ILE A 96 21.04 0.09 8.10
N ALA A 97 22.25 0.41 7.62
CA ALA A 97 23.03 -0.50 6.81
C ALA A 97 23.37 -1.79 7.58
N ASP A 98 23.89 -1.69 8.80
CA ASP A 98 24.20 -2.86 9.62
C ASP A 98 22.92 -3.61 10.06
N PHE A 99 21.85 -2.87 10.36
CA PHE A 99 20.58 -3.42 10.82
C PHE A 99 19.89 -4.25 9.75
N VAL A 100 19.79 -3.74 8.51
CA VAL A 100 19.21 -4.45 7.37
C VAL A 100 19.98 -5.72 7.05
N ASN A 101 21.31 -5.62 6.87
CA ASN A 101 22.14 -6.75 6.48
C ASN A 101 22.11 -7.90 7.51
N LYS A 102 21.97 -7.58 8.80
CA LYS A 102 21.80 -8.59 9.87
C LYS A 102 20.41 -9.21 9.94
N ARG A 103 19.40 -8.62 9.30
CA ARG A 103 18.01 -9.11 9.32
C ARG A 103 17.59 -9.84 8.04
N THR A 104 18.34 -9.65 6.94
CA THR A 104 18.18 -10.38 5.68
C THR A 104 18.18 -11.90 5.87
N ILE A 105 17.34 -12.61 5.11
CA ILE A 105 17.18 -14.06 5.25
C ILE A 105 18.48 -14.81 4.90
N PHE A 106 19.19 -14.41 3.85
CA PHE A 106 20.44 -15.05 3.44
C PHE A 106 21.61 -14.06 3.51
N PRO A 107 22.32 -13.97 4.66
CA PRO A 107 23.38 -12.97 4.88
C PRO A 107 24.65 -13.19 4.03
N TYR A 108 24.74 -14.30 3.29
CA TYR A 108 25.86 -14.65 2.42
C TYR A 108 25.45 -14.91 0.96
N ALA A 109 24.20 -14.64 0.59
CA ALA A 109 23.66 -14.88 -0.73
C ALA A 109 24.50 -14.26 -1.85
N ALA A 110 24.89 -12.98 -1.73
CA ALA A 110 25.64 -12.32 -2.78
C ALA A 110 27.07 -12.86 -2.92
N ALA A 111 27.72 -13.24 -1.80
CA ALA A 111 29.01 -13.93 -1.84
C ALA A 111 28.90 -15.31 -2.50
N GLY A 112 27.91 -16.11 -2.11
CA GLY A 112 27.66 -17.43 -2.69
C GLY A 112 27.32 -17.39 -4.17
N MET A 113 26.46 -16.46 -4.61
CA MET A 113 26.16 -16.26 -6.03
C MET A 113 27.42 -15.93 -6.86
N LYS A 114 28.27 -15.03 -6.34
CA LYS A 114 29.51 -14.62 -7.00
C LYS A 114 30.55 -15.74 -7.07
N ALA A 115 30.58 -16.59 -6.05
CA ALA A 115 31.44 -17.78 -5.98
C ALA A 115 30.83 -19.02 -6.68
N ASN A 116 29.62 -18.90 -7.25
CA ASN A 116 28.85 -20.04 -7.77
C ASN A 116 28.73 -21.20 -6.76
N ASN A 117 28.45 -20.87 -5.50
CA ASN A 117 28.40 -21.81 -4.38
C ASN A 117 27.10 -21.63 -3.57
N LEU A 118 26.15 -22.53 -3.78
CA LEU A 118 24.87 -22.52 -3.07
C LEU A 118 25.03 -22.72 -1.56
N ALA A 119 25.95 -23.59 -1.13
CA ALA A 119 26.17 -23.84 0.31
C ALA A 119 26.68 -22.58 1.03
N LEU A 120 27.54 -21.80 0.37
CA LEU A 120 27.94 -20.48 0.87
C LEU A 120 26.75 -19.51 0.84
N ALA A 121 25.96 -19.50 -0.24
CA ALA A 121 24.82 -18.60 -0.39
C ALA A 121 23.75 -18.79 0.70
N SER A 122 23.50 -20.04 1.09
CA SER A 122 22.53 -20.42 2.12
C SER A 122 23.13 -20.50 3.53
N GLN A 123 24.43 -20.21 3.70
CA GLN A 123 25.09 -20.31 4.98
C GLN A 123 24.44 -19.38 6.01
N ASN A 124 24.20 -19.90 7.21
CA ASN A 124 23.63 -19.15 8.34
C ASN A 124 22.32 -18.44 7.99
N ALA A 125 21.46 -19.07 7.17
CA ALA A 125 20.14 -18.52 6.86
C ALA A 125 19.41 -18.07 8.14
N ASN A 126 18.97 -16.82 8.14
CA ASN A 126 18.47 -16.10 9.30
C ASN A 126 16.95 -15.89 9.19
N PHE A 127 16.20 -16.99 9.36
CA PHE A 127 14.74 -16.98 9.23
C PHE A 127 14.02 -16.37 10.43
N GLU A 128 14.66 -16.29 11.59
CA GLU A 128 14.03 -15.96 12.87
C GLU A 128 13.35 -14.57 12.89
N PRO A 129 13.96 -13.49 12.35
CA PRO A 129 13.25 -12.22 12.21
C PRO A 129 12.02 -12.35 11.32
N THR A 130 12.14 -13.00 10.16
CA THR A 130 11.02 -13.15 9.21
C THR A 130 9.89 -14.01 9.78
N ASP A 131 10.22 -15.11 10.46
CA ASP A 131 9.27 -15.97 11.16
C ASP A 131 8.50 -15.20 12.25
N SER A 132 9.21 -14.45 13.10
CA SER A 132 8.61 -13.68 14.19
C SER A 132 7.58 -12.69 13.67
N TYR A 133 7.92 -11.96 12.60
CA TYR A 133 7.03 -10.98 12.00
C TYR A 133 5.87 -11.61 11.27
N LEU A 134 6.10 -12.66 10.46
CA LEU A 134 5.00 -13.35 9.77
C LEU A 134 4.02 -13.98 10.76
N LYS A 135 4.52 -14.54 11.88
CA LYS A 135 3.65 -15.00 12.97
C LYS A 135 2.78 -13.88 13.47
N ARG A 136 3.36 -12.77 13.94
CA ARG A 136 2.60 -11.62 14.49
C ARG A 136 1.65 -10.97 13.46
N ILE A 137 2.01 -10.93 12.18
CA ILE A 137 1.16 -10.38 11.12
C ILE A 137 -0.06 -11.27 10.87
N LEU A 138 0.16 -12.59 10.80
CA LEU A 138 -0.87 -13.57 10.46
C LEU A 138 -1.65 -14.05 11.69
N ASP A 139 -1.08 -13.90 12.88
CA ASP A 139 -1.74 -14.19 14.14
C ASP A 139 -2.90 -13.22 14.37
N ASN A 140 -3.93 -13.72 15.03
CA ASN A 140 -5.13 -12.98 15.35
C ASN A 140 -5.31 -12.96 16.86
N ASP A 141 -4.34 -12.39 17.56
CA ASP A 141 -4.45 -12.13 18.98
C ASP A 141 -5.74 -11.33 19.23
N ALA A 142 -6.71 -11.97 19.88
CA ALA A 142 -8.02 -11.39 20.15
C ALA A 142 -7.97 -10.15 21.05
N SER A 143 -6.88 -9.96 21.82
CA SER A 143 -6.70 -8.79 22.68
C SER A 143 -6.50 -7.49 21.89
N VAL A 144 -5.90 -7.59 20.70
CA VAL A 144 -5.66 -6.46 19.80
C VAL A 144 -6.48 -6.54 18.50
N ASN A 145 -6.97 -7.73 18.12
CA ASN A 145 -7.78 -8.00 16.93
C ASN A 145 -9.16 -8.61 17.29
N PRO A 146 -10.04 -7.88 18.00
CA PRO A 146 -11.35 -8.40 18.41
C PRO A 146 -12.28 -8.71 17.23
N GLY A 147 -12.02 -8.13 16.06
CA GLY A 147 -12.76 -8.40 14.82
C GLY A 147 -12.30 -9.66 14.07
N ASN A 148 -11.29 -10.38 14.56
CA ASN A 148 -10.69 -11.56 13.95
C ASN A 148 -10.33 -11.36 12.46
N ILE A 149 -9.80 -10.18 12.13
CA ILE A 149 -9.44 -9.80 10.76
C ILE A 149 -8.28 -10.67 10.30
N GLN A 150 -8.55 -11.59 9.39
CA GLN A 150 -7.53 -12.41 8.76
C GLN A 150 -6.74 -11.59 7.76
N ARG A 151 -5.42 -11.52 7.94
CA ARG A 151 -4.51 -10.90 6.99
C ARG A 151 -3.89 -11.91 6.05
N ASP A 152 -3.79 -11.55 4.79
CA ASP A 152 -2.98 -12.21 3.78
C ASP A 152 -1.72 -11.38 3.50
N VAL A 153 -0.64 -12.08 3.17
CA VAL A 153 0.65 -11.47 2.84
C VAL A 153 1.00 -11.75 1.38
N LEU A 154 1.25 -10.68 0.64
CA LEU A 154 1.99 -10.70 -0.62
C LEU A 154 3.48 -10.63 -0.29
N PHE A 155 4.18 -11.75 -0.46
CA PHE A 155 5.62 -11.81 -0.19
C PHE A 155 6.39 -11.33 -1.42
N ARG A 156 7.05 -10.18 -1.30
CA ARG A 156 7.88 -9.63 -2.36
C ARG A 156 9.30 -10.15 -2.22
N VAL A 157 9.74 -10.87 -3.24
CA VAL A 157 11.09 -11.41 -3.39
C VAL A 157 12.01 -10.29 -3.88
N GLY A 158 13.02 -9.91 -3.11
CA GLY A 158 13.97 -8.87 -3.52
C GLY A 158 14.78 -8.34 -2.34
N ARG A 159 15.09 -7.04 -2.41
CA ARG A 159 15.81 -6.28 -1.38
C ARG A 159 14.96 -5.12 -0.87
N THR A 160 15.31 -4.55 0.27
CA THR A 160 14.73 -3.27 0.69
C THR A 160 15.29 -2.13 -0.17
N LEU A 161 14.57 -1.01 -0.21
CA LEU A 161 15.05 0.28 -0.69
C LEU A 161 16.46 0.59 -0.17
N ASP A 162 17.32 1.08 -1.06
CA ASP A 162 18.75 1.36 -0.82
C ASP A 162 19.62 0.11 -0.47
N GLY A 163 19.02 -1.09 -0.44
CA GLY A 163 19.71 -2.38 -0.28
C GLY A 163 20.54 -2.82 -1.49
N GLY A 164 20.51 -2.03 -2.57
CA GLY A 164 21.36 -2.18 -3.73
C GLY A 164 20.62 -2.63 -4.98
N TYR A 165 21.03 -2.08 -6.11
CA TYR A 165 20.38 -2.22 -7.40
C TYR A 165 21.16 -3.13 -8.35
N GLU A 166 22.23 -3.77 -7.88
CA GLU A 166 23.01 -4.72 -8.65
C GLU A 166 22.21 -5.98 -8.98
N VAL A 167 22.21 -6.39 -10.24
CA VAL A 167 21.60 -7.65 -10.71
C VAL A 167 22.22 -8.84 -9.94
N PRO A 168 21.41 -9.80 -9.44
CA PRO A 168 21.93 -11.00 -8.79
C PRO A 168 22.95 -11.73 -9.70
N ALA A 169 24.13 -12.05 -9.16
CA ALA A 169 25.24 -12.58 -9.96
C ALA A 169 24.98 -13.99 -10.51
N ASN A 170 24.04 -14.74 -9.92
CA ASN A 170 23.67 -16.08 -10.35
C ASN A 170 22.17 -16.32 -10.09
N PHE A 171 21.38 -16.38 -11.16
CA PHE A 171 19.92 -16.53 -11.06
C PHE A 171 19.48 -17.91 -10.59
N ASP A 172 20.25 -18.97 -10.84
CA ASP A 172 19.89 -20.32 -10.41
C ASP A 172 20.07 -20.47 -8.89
N ILE A 173 21.17 -19.93 -8.34
CA ILE A 173 21.37 -19.86 -6.89
C ILE A 173 20.31 -18.97 -6.25
N TYR A 174 20.03 -17.79 -6.82
CA TYR A 174 18.98 -16.91 -6.29
C TYR A 174 17.61 -17.61 -6.27
N ALA A 175 17.24 -18.28 -7.37
CA ALA A 175 16.00 -19.04 -7.45
C ALA A 175 15.97 -20.14 -6.38
N ALA A 176 17.05 -20.90 -6.18
CA ALA A 176 17.13 -21.92 -5.13
C ALA A 176 16.90 -21.35 -3.73
N LEU A 177 17.49 -20.18 -3.41
CA LEU A 177 17.26 -19.49 -2.14
C LEU A 177 15.79 -19.06 -1.98
N VAL A 178 15.17 -18.51 -3.02
CA VAL A 178 13.72 -18.22 -3.03
C VAL A 178 12.93 -19.50 -2.81
N GLY A 179 13.36 -20.62 -3.39
CA GLY A 179 12.74 -21.91 -3.19
C GLY A 179 12.73 -22.36 -1.72
N GLU A 180 13.80 -22.12 -0.97
CA GLU A 180 13.82 -22.37 0.49
C GLU A 180 12.75 -21.55 1.23
N VAL A 181 12.60 -20.28 0.87
CA VAL A 181 11.59 -19.37 1.44
C VAL A 181 10.17 -19.84 1.10
N VAL A 182 9.91 -20.21 -0.15
CA VAL A 182 8.61 -20.73 -0.62
C VAL A 182 8.28 -22.04 0.07
N ARG A 183 9.25 -22.95 0.20
CA ARG A 183 9.05 -24.20 0.93
C ARG A 183 8.70 -23.93 2.38
N ARG A 184 9.39 -23.00 3.04
CA ARG A 184 9.14 -22.65 4.44
C ARG A 184 7.75 -22.05 4.67
N TYR A 185 7.35 -21.06 3.86
CA TYR A 185 6.15 -20.26 4.13
C TYR A 185 4.93 -20.59 3.24
N GLY A 186 5.14 -21.26 2.10
CA GLY A 186 4.08 -21.70 1.18
C GLY A 186 3.66 -23.15 1.39
N VAL A 187 4.58 -24.04 1.81
CA VAL A 187 4.33 -25.47 1.97
C VAL A 187 4.40 -25.92 3.43
N ASN A 188 5.50 -25.63 4.12
CA ASN A 188 5.79 -26.08 5.49
C ASN A 188 5.40 -25.04 6.57
N TYR A 189 4.50 -24.12 6.24
CA TYR A 189 4.16 -22.97 7.07
C TYR A 189 3.69 -23.35 8.49
N GLN A 190 2.99 -24.48 8.63
CA GLN A 190 2.55 -24.99 9.94
C GLN A 190 3.73 -25.42 10.83
N ALA A 191 4.79 -25.99 10.24
CA ALA A 191 5.98 -26.42 10.98
C ALA A 191 6.75 -25.25 11.59
N VAL A 192 6.56 -24.05 11.03
CA VAL A 192 7.13 -22.80 11.57
C VAL A 192 6.11 -22.00 12.37
N GLY A 193 4.91 -22.54 12.63
CA GLY A 193 3.88 -21.93 13.48
C GLY A 193 3.04 -20.84 12.81
N LEU A 194 3.01 -20.75 11.48
CA LEU A 194 2.08 -19.84 10.80
C LEU A 194 0.68 -20.47 10.75
N PRO A 195 -0.39 -19.68 10.96
CA PRO A 195 -1.76 -20.19 10.91
C PRO A 195 -2.24 -20.50 9.48
N ARG A 196 -1.58 -19.92 8.47
CA ARG A 196 -1.90 -20.09 7.04
C ARG A 196 -0.66 -19.89 6.17
N LYS A 197 -0.70 -20.47 4.96
CA LYS A 197 0.38 -20.34 3.98
C LYS A 197 0.41 -18.96 3.32
N ILE A 198 1.61 -18.56 2.92
CA ILE A 198 1.81 -17.47 1.96
C ILE A 198 1.49 -17.98 0.56
N THR A 199 0.53 -17.33 -0.09
CA THR A 199 0.04 -17.75 -1.42
C THR A 199 0.56 -16.87 -2.54
N TYR A 200 0.79 -15.58 -2.30
CA TYR A 200 1.22 -14.64 -3.33
C TYR A 200 2.72 -14.33 -3.22
N TRP A 201 3.41 -14.45 -4.35
CA TRP A 201 4.83 -14.22 -4.49
C TRP A 201 5.08 -13.23 -5.63
N GLU A 202 5.51 -12.03 -5.29
CA GLU A 202 5.91 -11.02 -6.28
C GLU A 202 7.42 -11.06 -6.49
N ILE A 203 7.85 -11.07 -7.75
CA ILE A 203 9.27 -11.13 -8.11
C ILE A 203 9.80 -9.72 -8.40
N TRP A 204 10.71 -9.27 -7.53
CA TRP A 204 11.41 -7.99 -7.59
C TRP A 204 10.52 -6.75 -7.33
N ASN A 205 11.12 -5.57 -7.48
CA ASN A 205 10.48 -4.27 -7.37
C ASN A 205 11.07 -3.30 -8.42
N GLU A 206 10.22 -2.65 -9.20
CA GLU A 206 10.57 -1.57 -10.13
C GLU A 206 11.80 -1.84 -11.02
N PRO A 207 11.91 -3.01 -11.69
CA PRO A 207 13.06 -3.27 -12.56
C PRO A 207 13.10 -2.34 -13.78
N ASP A 208 12.01 -1.61 -14.04
CA ASP A 208 11.98 -0.57 -15.05
C ASP A 208 12.79 0.66 -14.66
N LEU A 209 13.18 0.86 -13.40
CA LEU A 209 14.07 1.93 -12.98
C LEU A 209 15.50 1.41 -12.79
N THR A 210 16.49 1.98 -13.47
CA THR A 210 17.86 1.45 -13.46
C THR A 210 18.59 1.57 -12.12
N PHE A 211 18.04 2.37 -11.20
CA PHE A 211 18.48 2.47 -9.81
C PHE A 211 17.79 1.48 -8.85
N PHE A 212 16.90 0.61 -9.37
CA PHE A 212 16.37 -0.57 -8.68
C PHE A 212 16.76 -1.88 -9.39
N TRP A 213 17.18 -1.80 -10.65
CA TRP A 213 17.76 -2.90 -11.41
C TRP A 213 18.81 -2.38 -12.40
N ASN A 214 20.10 -2.53 -12.09
CA ASN A 214 21.20 -1.91 -12.84
C ASN A 214 21.49 -2.57 -14.20
N ASN A 215 20.46 -2.71 -15.04
CA ASN A 215 20.57 -3.26 -16.36
C ASN A 215 19.46 -2.66 -17.24
N ASN A 216 19.84 -2.12 -18.40
CA ASN A 216 18.93 -1.51 -19.35
C ASN A 216 18.52 -2.46 -20.48
N ASN A 217 18.91 -3.74 -20.40
CA ASN A 217 18.40 -4.81 -21.24
C ASN A 217 17.30 -5.58 -20.49
N PRO A 218 16.00 -5.36 -20.81
CA PRO A 218 14.89 -6.02 -20.13
C PRO A 218 14.93 -7.56 -20.21
N GLN A 219 15.58 -8.13 -21.23
CA GLN A 219 15.74 -9.57 -21.38
C GLN A 219 16.42 -10.21 -20.15
N VAL A 220 17.35 -9.51 -19.52
CA VAL A 220 18.05 -9.98 -18.31
C VAL A 220 17.08 -10.13 -17.14
N TYR A 221 16.11 -9.23 -17.00
CA TYR A 221 15.05 -9.36 -16.00
C TYR A 221 14.07 -10.49 -16.35
N TYR A 222 13.72 -10.68 -17.62
CA TYR A 222 12.81 -11.76 -18.01
C TYR A 222 13.39 -13.14 -17.70
N GLU A 223 14.68 -13.34 -17.93
CA GLU A 223 15.40 -14.58 -17.59
C GLU A 223 15.44 -14.83 -16.08
N PHE A 224 15.68 -13.76 -15.30
CA PHE A 224 15.60 -13.80 -13.84
C PHE A 224 14.20 -14.19 -13.37
N TYR A 225 13.18 -13.47 -13.84
CA TYR A 225 11.78 -13.72 -13.54
C TYR A 225 11.40 -15.17 -13.84
N ALA A 226 11.77 -15.69 -15.00
CA ALA A 226 11.43 -17.04 -15.41
C ALA A 226 12.05 -18.12 -14.52
N LYS A 227 13.33 -17.97 -14.14
CA LYS A 227 14.00 -18.91 -13.23
C LYS A 227 13.33 -18.92 -11.86
N VAL A 228 13.06 -17.75 -11.30
CA VAL A 228 12.42 -17.63 -9.98
C VAL A 228 10.97 -18.14 -10.03
N ALA A 229 10.18 -17.76 -11.03
CA ALA A 229 8.79 -18.18 -11.17
C ALA A 229 8.64 -19.70 -11.33
N ARG A 230 9.48 -20.31 -12.17
CA ARG A 230 9.49 -21.78 -12.33
C ARG A 230 9.91 -22.49 -11.04
N MET A 231 10.89 -21.95 -10.32
CA MET A 231 11.29 -22.51 -9.02
C MET A 231 10.14 -22.46 -8.01
N ILE A 232 9.47 -21.31 -7.86
CA ILE A 232 8.29 -21.16 -6.99
C ILE A 232 7.24 -22.23 -7.34
N LYS A 233 6.84 -22.32 -8.62
CA LYS A 233 5.83 -23.28 -9.08
C LYS A 233 6.25 -24.74 -8.95
N SER A 234 7.55 -25.04 -9.00
CA SER A 234 8.06 -26.41 -8.81
C SER A 234 7.91 -26.91 -7.37
N ILE A 235 7.93 -25.99 -6.40
CA ILE A 235 7.81 -26.29 -4.97
C ILE A 235 6.36 -26.22 -4.52
N ASP A 236 5.64 -25.20 -4.98
CA ASP A 236 4.23 -24.98 -4.67
C ASP A 236 3.45 -24.66 -5.96
N PRO A 237 2.88 -25.67 -6.63
CA PRO A 237 2.08 -25.45 -7.83
C PRO A 237 0.86 -24.54 -7.63
N SER A 238 0.37 -24.42 -6.39
CA SER A 238 -0.77 -23.57 -6.03
C SER A 238 -0.39 -22.11 -5.76
N ALA A 239 0.91 -21.81 -5.62
CA ALA A 239 1.39 -20.45 -5.42
C ALA A 239 0.95 -19.55 -6.57
N LYS A 240 0.54 -18.33 -6.27
CA LYS A 240 0.34 -17.28 -7.26
C LYS A 240 1.64 -16.51 -7.41
N VAL A 241 2.22 -16.52 -8.60
CA VAL A 241 3.46 -15.81 -8.93
C VAL A 241 3.18 -14.69 -9.91
N GLY A 242 3.81 -13.54 -9.69
CA GLY A 242 3.62 -12.38 -10.54
C GLY A 242 4.73 -11.36 -10.36
N GLY A 243 4.62 -10.28 -11.10
CA GLY A 243 5.62 -9.22 -11.13
C GLY A 243 5.20 -8.11 -12.08
N CYS A 244 5.99 -7.04 -12.19
CA CYS A 244 7.29 -6.84 -11.54
C CYS A 244 7.33 -5.65 -10.57
N GLY A 245 6.14 -5.15 -10.18
CA GLY A 245 6.01 -3.88 -9.49
C GLY A 245 6.53 -2.75 -10.36
N VAL A 246 6.04 -2.65 -11.62
CA VAL A 246 6.51 -1.61 -12.58
C VAL A 246 6.26 -0.22 -12.01
N ALA A 247 7.30 0.60 -11.86
CA ALA A 247 7.18 1.96 -11.32
C ALA A 247 6.27 2.83 -12.18
N ASN A 248 6.46 2.78 -13.50
CA ASN A 248 5.65 3.49 -14.47
C ASN A 248 4.46 2.64 -14.92
N GLY A 249 3.44 2.49 -14.06
CA GLY A 249 2.26 1.67 -14.37
C GLY A 249 1.50 2.09 -15.64
N TYR A 250 1.54 3.39 -16.00
CA TYR A 250 1.07 3.85 -17.31
C TYR A 250 2.22 3.87 -18.31
N ASN A 251 2.46 2.72 -18.96
CA ASN A 251 3.52 2.56 -19.95
C ASN A 251 3.08 1.62 -21.09
N PRO A 252 2.09 2.00 -21.91
CA PRO A 252 1.57 1.13 -22.98
C PRO A 252 2.69 0.73 -23.95
N GLY A 253 2.81 -0.57 -24.23
CA GLY A 253 3.91 -1.10 -25.05
C GLY A 253 5.28 -1.08 -24.36
N GLY A 254 5.35 -0.71 -23.08
CA GLY A 254 6.57 -0.68 -22.30
C GLY A 254 7.16 -2.07 -22.07
N ALA A 255 8.49 -2.15 -21.95
CA ALA A 255 9.20 -3.41 -21.85
C ALA A 255 8.74 -4.27 -20.66
N TYR A 256 8.60 -3.66 -19.47
CA TYR A 256 8.30 -4.42 -18.26
C TYR A 256 6.81 -4.74 -18.05
N LEU A 257 5.92 -4.23 -18.91
CA LEU A 257 4.50 -4.61 -18.96
C LEU A 257 4.25 -5.53 -20.16
N ASP A 258 4.14 -4.95 -21.35
CA ASP A 258 3.90 -5.66 -22.60
C ASP A 258 5.01 -6.68 -22.92
N GLY A 259 6.27 -6.30 -22.73
CA GLY A 259 7.41 -7.18 -23.03
C GLY A 259 7.49 -8.39 -22.11
N LEU A 260 7.26 -8.21 -20.79
CA LEU A 260 7.20 -9.32 -19.84
C LEU A 260 6.03 -10.26 -20.15
N LEU A 261 4.84 -9.74 -20.43
CA LEU A 261 3.68 -10.55 -20.81
C LEU A 261 3.94 -11.35 -22.09
N ASN A 262 4.54 -10.70 -23.11
CA ASN A 262 4.93 -11.37 -24.34
C ASN A 262 5.95 -12.49 -24.08
N TYR A 263 7.00 -12.21 -23.30
CA TYR A 263 8.01 -13.21 -22.93
C TYR A 263 7.40 -14.40 -22.20
N CYS A 264 6.50 -14.17 -21.24
CA CYS A 264 5.85 -15.25 -20.50
C CYS A 264 5.02 -16.12 -21.43
N LYS A 265 4.28 -15.50 -22.37
CA LYS A 265 3.49 -16.20 -23.38
C LYS A 265 4.35 -17.06 -24.30
N THR A 266 5.44 -16.53 -24.83
CA THR A 266 6.27 -17.24 -25.82
C THR A 266 7.12 -18.35 -25.21
N THR A 267 7.46 -18.24 -23.93
CA THR A 267 8.30 -19.22 -23.21
C THR A 267 7.50 -20.15 -22.29
N ASN A 268 6.18 -20.01 -22.22
CA ASN A 268 5.34 -20.68 -21.22
C ASN A 268 5.88 -20.50 -19.79
N THR A 269 6.31 -19.27 -19.46
CA THR A 269 6.73 -18.93 -18.10
C THR A 269 5.48 -18.59 -17.27
N PRO A 270 5.34 -19.14 -16.05
CA PRO A 270 4.16 -18.89 -15.21
C PRO A 270 4.01 -17.41 -14.83
N ILE A 271 2.79 -16.89 -14.97
CA ILE A 271 2.38 -15.57 -14.47
C ILE A 271 0.88 -15.63 -14.10
N ASP A 272 0.57 -15.50 -12.82
CA ASP A 272 -0.79 -15.57 -12.26
C ASP A 272 -1.34 -14.18 -11.94
N PHE A 273 -0.49 -13.17 -11.88
CA PHE A 273 -0.88 -11.76 -11.78
C PHE A 273 0.20 -10.85 -12.36
N LEU A 274 -0.21 -9.66 -12.80
CA LEU A 274 0.69 -8.57 -13.17
C LEU A 274 0.64 -7.48 -12.10
N SER A 275 1.80 -7.01 -11.64
CA SER A 275 1.90 -5.94 -10.65
C SER A 275 2.58 -4.68 -11.17
N TRP A 276 2.07 -3.53 -10.71
CA TRP A 276 2.42 -2.19 -11.19
C TRP A 276 2.17 -1.15 -10.09
N HIS A 277 2.81 0.00 -10.21
CA HIS A 277 2.70 1.10 -9.25
C HIS A 277 2.00 2.30 -9.85
N TYR A 278 1.39 3.11 -8.98
CA TYR A 278 0.84 4.40 -9.38
C TYR A 278 1.05 5.43 -8.28
N TYR A 279 1.75 6.51 -8.64
CA TYR A 279 1.84 7.67 -7.78
C TYR A 279 1.22 8.90 -8.45
N GLY A 280 0.62 9.77 -7.64
CA GLY A 280 0.04 11.03 -8.09
C GLY A 280 1.06 12.08 -8.54
N ASN A 281 2.35 11.78 -8.56
CA ASN A 281 3.43 12.76 -8.71
C ASN A 281 3.49 13.47 -10.07
N ILE A 282 2.83 12.98 -11.11
CA ILE A 282 2.80 13.61 -12.44
C ILE A 282 1.64 14.61 -12.56
N THR A 283 0.50 14.33 -11.95
CA THR A 283 -0.75 15.09 -12.22
C THR A 283 -1.50 15.53 -10.96
N ALA A 284 -1.19 14.94 -9.81
CA ALA A 284 -1.97 14.96 -8.58
C ALA A 284 -3.42 14.46 -8.75
N ASP A 285 -3.73 13.76 -9.83
CA ASP A 285 -5.10 13.42 -10.19
C ASP A 285 -5.44 11.97 -9.82
N PRO A 286 -6.28 11.71 -8.80
CA PRO A 286 -6.62 10.36 -8.37
C PRO A 286 -7.34 9.53 -9.45
N GLN A 287 -7.96 10.16 -10.46
CA GLN A 287 -8.60 9.42 -11.56
C GLN A 287 -7.60 8.84 -12.56
N ASN A 288 -6.33 9.26 -12.55
CA ASN A 288 -5.36 8.65 -13.46
C ASN A 288 -5.09 7.17 -13.13
N VAL A 289 -5.44 6.68 -11.94
CA VAL A 289 -5.45 5.24 -11.66
C VAL A 289 -6.43 4.46 -12.56
N ILE A 290 -7.49 5.11 -13.06
CA ILE A 290 -8.42 4.52 -14.03
C ILE A 290 -7.73 4.36 -15.39
N ASP A 291 -6.99 5.39 -15.82
CA ASP A 291 -6.24 5.37 -17.07
C ASP A 291 -5.16 4.27 -17.05
N VAL A 292 -4.44 4.15 -15.92
CA VAL A 292 -3.48 3.07 -15.69
C VAL A 292 -4.17 1.71 -15.73
N GLY A 293 -5.22 1.50 -14.94
CA GLY A 293 -5.93 0.22 -14.89
C GLY A 293 -6.48 -0.21 -16.26
N ASN A 294 -7.01 0.73 -17.05
CA ASN A 294 -7.50 0.45 -18.41
C ASN A 294 -6.37 0.09 -19.39
N ALA A 295 -5.22 0.76 -19.29
CA ALA A 295 -4.03 0.41 -20.07
C ALA A 295 -3.53 -0.99 -19.71
N ILE A 296 -3.46 -1.32 -18.42
CA ILE A 296 -3.09 -2.65 -17.94
C ILE A 296 -4.06 -3.72 -18.45
N GLN A 297 -5.38 -3.49 -18.36
CA GLN A 297 -6.37 -4.41 -18.90
C GLN A 297 -6.18 -4.65 -20.40
N THR A 298 -5.88 -3.60 -21.15
CA THR A 298 -5.61 -3.68 -22.59
C THR A 298 -4.38 -4.56 -22.87
N SER A 299 -3.28 -4.35 -22.15
CA SER A 299 -2.07 -5.18 -22.28
C SER A 299 -2.34 -6.64 -21.89
N LEU A 300 -3.03 -6.90 -20.79
CA LEU A 300 -3.42 -8.25 -20.36
C LEU A 300 -4.23 -8.97 -21.45
N ASN A 301 -5.26 -8.32 -22.00
CA ASN A 301 -6.08 -8.88 -23.08
C ASN A 301 -5.27 -9.17 -24.33
N LYS A 302 -4.41 -8.23 -24.76
CA LYS A 302 -3.56 -8.36 -25.94
C LYS A 302 -2.68 -9.61 -25.93
N TYR A 303 -2.13 -9.97 -24.76
CA TYR A 303 -1.27 -11.16 -24.65
C TYR A 303 -2.01 -12.43 -24.22
N GLY A 304 -3.31 -12.38 -23.98
CA GLY A 304 -4.12 -13.56 -23.61
C GLY A 304 -4.19 -13.84 -22.10
N TYR A 305 -3.88 -12.84 -21.28
CA TYR A 305 -3.91 -12.89 -19.82
C TYR A 305 -5.09 -12.09 -19.23
N GLY A 306 -6.15 -11.86 -20.00
CA GLY A 306 -7.29 -11.03 -19.55
C GLY A 306 -7.98 -11.51 -18.24
N ASN A 307 -7.81 -12.79 -17.90
CA ASN A 307 -8.40 -13.41 -16.72
C ASN A 307 -7.49 -13.42 -15.47
N ILE A 308 -6.22 -13.02 -15.59
CA ILE A 308 -5.33 -12.98 -14.43
C ILE A 308 -5.59 -11.71 -13.59
N GLU A 309 -5.04 -11.69 -12.38
CA GLU A 309 -5.19 -10.54 -11.48
C GLU A 309 -4.24 -9.38 -11.87
N SER A 310 -4.68 -8.15 -11.61
CA SER A 310 -3.94 -6.91 -11.77
C SER A 310 -3.76 -6.25 -10.40
N LEU A 311 -2.53 -6.12 -9.95
CA LEU A 311 -2.19 -5.71 -8.59
C LEU A 311 -1.47 -4.34 -8.62
N CYS A 312 -2.08 -3.33 -8.01
CA CYS A 312 -1.42 -2.05 -7.79
C CYS A 312 -0.57 -2.14 -6.51
N THR A 313 0.69 -2.59 -6.63
CA THR A 313 1.53 -3.00 -5.47
C THR A 313 2.17 -1.85 -4.71
N GLU A 314 2.15 -0.66 -5.28
CA GLU A 314 2.41 0.59 -4.56
C GLU A 314 1.54 1.71 -5.12
N TRP A 315 0.94 2.48 -4.22
CA TRP A 315 0.37 3.76 -4.58
C TRP A 315 0.36 4.76 -3.43
N ASN A 316 0.56 6.03 -3.76
CA ASN A 316 0.39 7.19 -2.88
C ASN A 316 0.26 8.47 -3.72
N SER A 317 -0.04 9.60 -3.11
CA SER A 317 -0.03 10.90 -3.80
C SER A 317 1.37 11.31 -4.27
N SER A 318 2.43 10.82 -3.63
CA SER A 318 3.83 11.10 -4.02
C SER A 318 4.78 9.96 -3.61
N PRO A 319 5.80 9.63 -4.43
CA PRO A 319 6.90 8.75 -4.06
C PRO A 319 8.14 9.53 -3.57
N PHE A 320 8.09 10.88 -3.52
CA PHE A 320 9.28 11.70 -3.36
C PHE A 320 9.56 12.05 -1.90
N GLY A 321 10.73 11.62 -1.40
CA GLY A 321 11.15 11.79 -0.01
C GLY A 321 11.58 13.21 0.34
N LYS A 322 10.65 14.12 0.64
CA LYS A 322 10.95 15.50 1.05
C LYS A 322 10.20 15.85 2.33
N LEU A 323 10.73 16.77 3.13
CA LEU A 323 10.08 17.20 4.38
C LEU A 323 8.61 17.58 4.17
N TYR A 324 8.31 18.34 3.10
CA TYR A 324 6.95 18.82 2.84
C TYR A 324 6.04 17.75 2.23
N THR A 325 6.54 16.83 1.41
CA THR A 325 5.72 15.70 0.95
C THR A 325 5.34 14.79 2.12
N MET A 326 6.29 14.48 3.01
CA MET A 326 6.04 13.68 4.22
C MET A 326 4.97 14.27 5.12
N SER A 327 4.96 15.60 5.25
CA SER A 327 3.90 16.29 5.98
C SER A 327 2.57 16.31 5.21
N ASN A 328 2.61 16.57 3.90
CA ASN A 328 1.40 16.63 3.07
C ASN A 328 0.61 15.34 3.12
N VAL A 329 1.29 14.18 3.08
CA VAL A 329 0.62 12.88 3.12
C VAL A 329 -0.11 12.58 4.44
N GLN A 330 0.15 13.34 5.51
CA GLN A 330 -0.58 13.23 6.78
C GLN A 330 -1.85 14.08 6.84
N SER A 331 -2.05 15.00 5.89
CA SER A 331 -3.11 16.01 5.94
C SER A 331 -4.50 15.48 5.58
N ALA A 332 -5.55 16.23 5.93
CA ALA A 332 -6.92 15.94 5.49
C ALA A 332 -7.07 16.04 3.95
N THR A 333 -6.22 16.85 3.30
CA THR A 333 -6.15 16.90 1.83
C THR A 333 -5.68 15.55 1.25
N ASN A 334 -4.70 14.89 1.87
CA ASN A 334 -4.28 13.55 1.45
C ASN A 334 -5.35 12.50 1.76
N ALA A 335 -6.07 12.64 2.88
CA ALA A 335 -7.20 11.77 3.20
C ALA A 335 -8.26 11.79 2.09
N ALA A 336 -8.57 12.97 1.55
CA ALA A 336 -9.47 13.12 0.41
C ALA A 336 -8.89 12.53 -0.90
N TYR A 337 -7.59 12.67 -1.14
CA TYR A 337 -6.91 12.00 -2.27
C TYR A 337 -6.99 10.47 -2.15
N ILE A 338 -6.74 9.91 -0.97
CA ILE A 338 -6.80 8.48 -0.66
C ILE A 338 -8.21 7.95 -0.93
N ALA A 339 -9.23 8.54 -0.32
CA ALA A 339 -10.62 8.11 -0.50
C ALA A 339 -11.04 8.22 -1.98
N SER A 340 -10.65 9.30 -2.66
CA SER A 340 -10.92 9.46 -4.09
C SER A 340 -10.26 8.36 -4.93
N THR A 341 -9.00 8.02 -4.64
CA THR A 341 -8.25 6.99 -5.38
C THR A 341 -8.84 5.60 -5.13
N LEU A 342 -9.18 5.27 -3.88
CA LEU A 342 -9.86 4.01 -3.52
C LEU A 342 -11.21 3.86 -4.24
N ILE A 343 -11.99 4.94 -4.34
CA ILE A 343 -13.22 4.96 -5.13
C ILE A 343 -12.92 4.76 -6.62
N CYS A 344 -11.95 5.49 -7.17
CA CYS A 344 -11.55 5.36 -8.58
C CYS A 344 -11.10 3.95 -8.94
N MET A 345 -10.36 3.28 -8.04
CA MET A 345 -9.93 1.89 -8.21
C MET A 345 -11.12 0.93 -8.34
N GLN A 346 -12.33 1.27 -7.87
CA GLN A 346 -13.52 0.46 -8.12
C GLN A 346 -13.95 0.46 -9.60
N TYR A 347 -13.50 1.40 -10.43
CA TYR A 347 -13.96 1.55 -11.82
C TYR A 347 -12.92 1.16 -12.88
N CYS A 348 -11.86 0.45 -12.50
CA CYS A 348 -10.82 -0.02 -13.42
C CYS A 348 -10.28 -1.42 -13.05
N LYS A 349 -9.40 -1.98 -13.88
CA LYS A 349 -8.74 -3.28 -13.65
C LYS A 349 -7.62 -3.18 -12.61
N THR A 350 -8.02 -2.99 -11.35
CA THR A 350 -7.20 -3.09 -10.15
C THR A 350 -7.89 -4.07 -9.21
N ASP A 351 -7.44 -5.32 -9.15
CA ASP A 351 -8.09 -6.37 -8.36
C ASP A 351 -7.69 -6.30 -6.88
N LYS A 352 -6.43 -5.94 -6.61
CA LYS A 352 -5.93 -5.57 -5.27
C LYS A 352 -5.03 -4.34 -5.39
N ALA A 353 -4.89 -3.60 -4.30
CA ALA A 353 -3.98 -2.47 -4.23
C ALA A 353 -3.32 -2.39 -2.85
N TYR A 354 -2.11 -1.83 -2.82
CA TYR A 354 -1.26 -1.73 -1.64
C TYR A 354 -0.74 -0.30 -1.51
N TYR A 355 -1.29 0.47 -0.57
CA TYR A 355 -0.85 1.84 -0.32
C TYR A 355 0.57 1.86 0.23
N TYR A 356 1.43 2.74 -0.28
CA TYR A 356 2.81 2.90 0.19
C TYR A 356 2.92 4.16 1.07
N ARG A 357 2.86 4.07 2.41
CA ARG A 357 2.78 2.83 3.22
C ARG A 357 1.90 2.97 4.45
N GLY A 358 1.44 1.84 4.99
CA GLY A 358 0.45 1.76 6.06
C GLY A 358 1.00 1.91 7.47
N ASP A 359 2.31 1.81 7.68
CA ASP A 359 2.95 1.94 9.00
C ASP A 359 3.37 3.38 9.32
N ALA A 360 4.29 3.58 10.25
CA ALA A 360 4.80 4.89 10.68
C ALA A 360 6.09 5.33 9.97
N SER A 361 6.54 4.59 8.96
CA SER A 361 7.78 4.93 8.25
C SER A 361 7.61 6.16 7.35
N SER A 362 8.61 6.48 6.55
CA SER A 362 8.50 7.52 5.52
C SER A 362 7.27 7.26 4.64
N PHE A 363 6.45 8.30 4.43
CA PHE A 363 5.12 8.27 3.78
C PHE A 363 4.04 7.46 4.51
N GLY A 364 4.32 7.01 5.72
CA GLY A 364 3.46 6.20 6.55
C GLY A 364 2.12 6.87 6.87
N MET A 365 1.14 6.09 7.33
CA MET A 365 -0.14 6.61 7.81
C MET A 365 -0.11 7.05 9.27
N PHE A 366 1.03 6.96 9.96
CA PHE A 366 1.15 7.28 11.38
C PHE A 366 2.33 8.21 11.63
N ASN A 367 2.18 9.10 12.62
CA ASN A 367 3.14 10.15 12.91
C ASN A 367 3.25 10.41 14.42
N ASP A 368 4.26 11.18 14.83
CA ASP A 368 4.61 11.40 16.25
C ASP A 368 4.16 12.78 16.77
N ASN A 369 3.06 13.33 16.25
CA ASN A 369 2.57 14.64 16.69
C ASN A 369 1.89 14.59 18.06
N PRO A 370 1.89 15.70 18.81
CA PRO A 370 0.94 15.89 19.90
C PRO A 370 -0.51 15.88 19.38
N GLN A 371 -1.44 15.37 20.19
CA GLN A 371 -2.87 15.44 19.88
C GLN A 371 -3.34 16.89 19.75
N PRO A 372 -4.20 17.21 18.76
CA PRO A 372 -4.76 18.55 18.62
C PRO A 372 -5.54 19.02 19.85
N ASN A 373 -6.30 18.12 20.48
CA ASN A 373 -7.20 18.44 21.60
C ASN A 373 -6.54 18.38 22.98
N ASN A 374 -5.47 17.60 23.14
CA ASN A 374 -4.71 17.52 24.38
C ASN A 374 -3.24 17.20 24.11
N LYS A 375 -2.42 18.24 23.98
CA LYS A 375 -1.01 18.15 23.60
C LYS A 375 -0.13 17.37 24.60
N ALA A 376 -0.66 16.96 25.76
CA ALA A 376 0.05 16.06 26.68
C ALA A 376 0.19 14.63 26.14
N TYR A 377 -0.65 14.23 25.18
CA TYR A 377 -0.64 12.91 24.55
C TYR A 377 -0.24 13.00 23.07
N LYS A 378 0.24 11.89 22.51
CA LYS A 378 0.56 11.75 21.07
C LYS A 378 -0.66 11.32 20.25
N THR A 379 -0.67 11.69 18.96
CA THR A 379 -1.69 11.28 17.99
C THR A 379 -1.85 9.77 17.96
N PHE A 380 -3.10 9.29 17.97
CA PHE A 380 -3.40 7.86 17.89
C PHE A 380 -3.38 7.40 16.43
N CYS A 381 -3.84 8.26 15.53
CA CYS A 381 -3.87 8.04 14.09
C CYS A 381 -3.69 9.36 13.32
N THR A 382 -3.73 9.29 11.99
CA THR A 382 -3.73 10.47 11.11
C THR A 382 -5.01 10.53 10.29
N TYR A 383 -5.24 11.65 9.59
CA TYR A 383 -6.35 11.75 8.65
C TYR A 383 -6.26 10.71 7.51
N ALA A 384 -5.05 10.34 7.10
CA ALA A 384 -4.84 9.28 6.11
C ALA A 384 -5.32 7.92 6.62
N ALA A 385 -4.96 7.55 7.85
CA ALA A 385 -5.44 6.33 8.51
C ALA A 385 -6.98 6.33 8.69
N GLN A 386 -7.55 7.46 9.10
CA GLN A 386 -9.01 7.63 9.18
C GLN A 386 -9.69 7.42 7.81
N SER A 387 -9.07 7.84 6.71
CA SER A 387 -9.61 7.66 5.35
C SER A 387 -9.74 6.18 4.99
N PHE A 388 -8.73 5.37 5.34
CA PHE A 388 -8.80 3.91 5.20
C PHE A 388 -9.91 3.31 6.05
N ASN A 389 -10.02 3.71 7.32
CA ASN A 389 -11.10 3.26 8.20
C ASN A 389 -12.50 3.59 7.65
N LEU A 390 -12.72 4.80 7.12
CA LEU A 390 -14.02 5.15 6.53
C LEU A 390 -14.31 4.33 5.26
N PHE A 391 -13.31 4.06 4.43
CA PHE A 391 -13.49 3.21 3.26
C PHE A 391 -13.85 1.78 3.65
N THR A 392 -13.22 1.20 4.68
CA THR A 392 -13.49 -0.20 5.06
C THR A 392 -14.88 -0.43 5.64
N ARG A 393 -15.57 0.63 6.11
CA ARG A 393 -17.00 0.54 6.46
C ARG A 393 -17.87 0.15 5.26
N LEU A 394 -17.46 0.43 4.02
CA LEU A 394 -18.21 0.01 2.83
C LEU A 394 -18.24 -1.53 2.68
N PHE A 395 -17.35 -2.29 3.32
CA PHE A 395 -17.43 -3.76 3.31
C PHE A 395 -18.65 -4.31 4.05
N GLU A 396 -19.27 -3.53 4.95
CA GLU A 396 -20.56 -3.87 5.58
C GLU A 396 -21.72 -3.79 4.57
N THR A 397 -21.54 -3.08 3.46
CA THR A 397 -22.52 -2.82 2.42
C THR A 397 -21.89 -3.05 1.04
N PRO A 398 -21.51 -4.28 0.67
CA PRO A 398 -20.57 -4.50 -0.42
C PRO A 398 -21.14 -4.30 -1.83
N TYR A 399 -22.46 -4.11 -1.98
CA TYR A 399 -23.09 -3.99 -3.30
C TYR A 399 -23.12 -2.53 -3.77
N ILE A 400 -22.28 -2.20 -4.75
CA ILE A 400 -22.16 -0.85 -5.30
C ILE A 400 -23.41 -0.51 -6.12
N LEU A 401 -23.96 0.69 -5.88
CA LEU A 401 -25.18 1.17 -6.51
C LEU A 401 -24.93 2.09 -7.72
N ASN A 402 -25.91 2.16 -8.61
CA ASN A 402 -25.99 3.18 -9.65
C ASN A 402 -26.24 4.56 -9.02
N GLN A 403 -25.46 5.54 -9.47
CA GLN A 403 -25.50 6.92 -8.99
C GLN A 403 -25.09 7.89 -10.08
N SER A 404 -25.32 9.19 -9.88
CA SER A 404 -24.77 10.24 -10.75
C SER A 404 -23.24 10.11 -10.87
N ASN A 405 -22.71 10.19 -12.09
CA ASN A 405 -21.27 10.26 -12.30
C ASN A 405 -20.76 11.68 -11.96
N THR A 406 -19.88 11.78 -10.97
CA THR A 406 -19.34 13.06 -10.47
C THR A 406 -17.86 13.26 -10.80
N PHE A 407 -17.29 12.43 -11.68
CA PHE A 407 -15.85 12.46 -12.00
C PHE A 407 -15.37 13.76 -12.67
N ASN A 408 -16.26 14.58 -13.20
CA ASN A 408 -15.91 15.91 -13.72
C ASN A 408 -15.89 17.02 -12.62
N THR A 409 -16.06 16.65 -11.35
CA THR A 409 -16.03 17.58 -10.20
C THR A 409 -14.91 17.24 -9.23
N GLY A 410 -14.73 18.05 -8.18
CA GLY A 410 -13.85 17.71 -7.04
C GLY A 410 -14.46 16.71 -6.06
N LEU A 411 -15.78 16.49 -6.11
CA LEU A 411 -16.51 15.62 -5.20
C LEU A 411 -16.80 14.27 -5.85
N ILE A 412 -16.12 13.22 -5.38
CA ILE A 412 -16.37 11.85 -5.81
C ILE A 412 -17.14 11.10 -4.74
N THR A 413 -18.09 10.26 -5.15
CA THR A 413 -18.89 9.45 -4.22
C THR A 413 -18.88 7.98 -4.60
N LEU A 414 -19.12 7.12 -3.61
CA LEU A 414 -19.40 5.71 -3.79
C LEU A 414 -20.50 5.30 -2.81
N ALA A 415 -21.68 5.02 -3.36
CA ALA A 415 -22.82 4.50 -2.63
C ALA A 415 -22.89 2.97 -2.75
N ALA A 416 -23.08 2.30 -1.63
CA ALA A 416 -23.22 0.86 -1.59
C ALA A 416 -24.24 0.40 -0.54
N GLU A 417 -24.84 -0.78 -0.73
CA GLU A 417 -25.86 -1.37 0.15
C GLU A 417 -25.51 -2.79 0.60
N ASN A 418 -26.08 -3.23 1.71
CA ASN A 418 -25.95 -4.61 2.18
C ASN A 418 -26.94 -5.55 1.48
N GLY A 419 -26.73 -6.86 1.62
CA GLY A 419 -27.57 -7.87 0.96
C GLY A 419 -29.03 -7.88 1.41
N ALA A 420 -29.31 -7.47 2.65
CA ALA A 420 -30.68 -7.32 3.16
C ALA A 420 -31.37 -6.05 2.63
N GLY A 421 -30.62 -5.11 2.04
CA GLY A 421 -31.14 -3.84 1.56
C GLY A 421 -31.62 -2.91 2.68
N ASN A 422 -31.32 -3.18 3.96
CA ASN A 422 -31.71 -2.34 5.08
C ASN A 422 -30.58 -1.42 5.57
N LYS A 423 -29.37 -1.52 5.00
CA LYS A 423 -28.24 -0.63 5.31
C LYS A 423 -27.57 -0.11 4.04
N MET A 424 -27.21 1.17 4.04
CA MET A 424 -26.43 1.83 2.99
C MET A 424 -25.29 2.63 3.60
N ASN A 425 -24.11 2.52 2.98
CA ASN A 425 -22.98 3.39 3.26
C ASN A 425 -22.64 4.19 2.00
N ILE A 426 -22.41 5.49 2.17
CA ILE A 426 -22.05 6.41 1.09
C ILE A 426 -20.79 7.14 1.51
N LEU A 427 -19.69 6.88 0.81
CA LEU A 427 -18.44 7.59 1.03
C LEU A 427 -18.36 8.75 0.03
N ALA A 428 -18.14 9.97 0.53
CA ALA A 428 -17.96 11.17 -0.26
C ALA A 428 -16.59 11.79 0.04
N ALA A 429 -15.78 12.02 -0.98
CA ALA A 429 -14.46 12.64 -0.87
C ALA A 429 -14.38 13.88 -1.75
N ASN A 430 -13.96 15.00 -1.18
CA ASN A 430 -13.86 16.26 -1.90
C ASN A 430 -12.39 16.68 -2.02
N TYR A 431 -11.83 16.46 -3.20
CA TYR A 431 -10.42 16.69 -3.48
C TYR A 431 -10.25 17.60 -4.70
N GLN A 432 -9.36 18.59 -4.56
CA GLN A 432 -8.95 19.45 -5.67
C GLN A 432 -7.55 19.06 -6.14
N VAL A 433 -7.42 18.76 -7.43
CA VAL A 433 -6.14 18.43 -8.05
C VAL A 433 -5.17 19.60 -7.87
N ASN A 434 -4.02 19.31 -7.26
CA ASN A 434 -3.00 20.31 -6.94
C ASN A 434 -1.59 19.70 -7.08
N TYR A 435 -0.88 20.04 -8.16
CA TYR A 435 0.46 19.52 -8.41
C TYR A 435 1.49 19.93 -7.34
N SER A 436 1.35 21.14 -6.78
CA SER A 436 2.24 21.64 -5.72
C SER A 436 2.12 20.84 -4.42
N PHE A 437 0.98 20.15 -4.22
CA PHE A 437 0.76 19.27 -3.07
C PHE A 437 1.61 18.00 -3.16
N VAL A 438 1.71 17.39 -4.34
CA VAL A 438 2.38 16.10 -4.53
C VAL A 438 3.89 16.20 -4.75
N ASN A 439 4.39 17.33 -5.25
CA ASN A 439 5.83 17.50 -5.52
C ASN A 439 6.64 18.03 -4.32
N GLY A 440 5.95 18.48 -3.26
CA GLY A 440 6.51 18.99 -2.01
C GLY A 440 7.38 20.24 -2.17
N VAL A 441 7.14 21.08 -3.18
CA VAL A 441 7.87 22.35 -3.36
C VAL A 441 7.27 23.48 -2.52
N VAL A 442 5.99 23.37 -2.14
CA VAL A 442 5.29 24.35 -1.31
C VAL A 442 5.19 23.83 0.12
N LYS A 443 5.61 24.66 1.08
CA LYS A 443 5.47 24.38 2.51
C LYS A 443 3.98 24.27 2.88
N PRO A 444 3.53 23.19 3.54
CA PRO A 444 2.15 23.11 4.02
C PRO A 444 1.88 24.07 5.17
N THR A 445 0.61 24.42 5.33
CA THR A 445 0.12 25.20 6.48
C THR A 445 0.46 24.52 7.80
N ASN A 446 0.20 23.21 7.87
CA ASN A 446 0.53 22.37 9.03
C ASN A 446 1.74 21.48 8.69
N VAL A 447 2.74 21.48 9.58
CA VAL A 447 3.87 20.54 9.51
C VAL A 447 3.68 19.47 10.57
N TYR A 448 3.63 18.22 10.13
CA TYR A 448 3.43 17.06 10.99
C TYR A 448 4.78 16.42 11.35
N GLN A 449 5.10 16.37 12.64
CA GLN A 449 6.24 15.59 13.16
C GLN A 449 6.05 14.10 12.83
N GLN A 450 7.02 13.52 12.13
CA GLN A 450 7.02 12.11 11.74
C GLN A 450 7.82 11.28 12.74
N HIS A 451 7.56 9.97 12.78
CA HIS A 451 8.52 9.02 13.35
C HIS A 451 9.78 8.98 12.50
N TYR A 452 10.90 8.65 13.13
CA TYR A 452 12.19 8.48 12.46
C TYR A 452 13.00 7.40 13.16
N LEU A 453 13.99 6.88 12.44
CA LEU A 453 14.88 5.84 12.92
C LEU A 453 15.67 6.31 14.14
N ASP A 454 15.48 5.63 15.28
CA ASP A 454 16.29 5.85 16.48
C ASP A 454 17.64 5.11 16.36
N SER A 455 18.68 5.87 16.04
CA SER A 455 20.05 5.37 15.96
C SER A 455 20.89 5.73 17.19
N ASN A 456 20.29 5.90 18.37
CA ASN A 456 21.06 6.22 19.58
C ASN A 456 21.97 5.07 20.03
N ARG A 457 21.51 3.83 19.84
CA ARG A 457 22.29 2.60 20.06
C ARG A 457 22.87 2.09 18.72
N THR A 458 24.02 1.43 18.76
CA THR A 458 24.48 0.60 17.63
C THR A 458 23.65 -0.67 17.55
N VAL A 459 23.67 -1.37 16.41
CA VAL A 459 22.92 -2.62 16.25
C VAL A 459 23.36 -3.68 17.26
N ASN A 460 24.67 -3.78 17.54
CA ASN A 460 25.19 -4.73 18.55
C ASN A 460 24.79 -4.37 19.99
N GLN A 461 24.37 -3.12 20.25
CA GLN A 461 23.83 -2.70 21.55
C GLN A 461 22.33 -3.02 21.71
N LEU A 462 21.70 -3.61 20.69
CA LEU A 462 20.31 -4.10 20.74
C LEU A 462 20.27 -5.56 21.23
N ASN A 463 21.07 -5.90 22.23
CA ASN A 463 21.27 -7.27 22.73
C ASN A 463 20.47 -7.58 24.01
N ASP A 464 19.70 -6.62 24.52
CA ASP A 464 18.71 -6.86 25.57
C ASP A 464 17.56 -7.74 25.06
N ASP A 465 16.93 -8.50 25.96
CA ASP A 465 15.89 -9.47 25.59
C ASP A 465 14.71 -8.84 24.83
N TRP A 466 14.35 -7.61 25.18
CA TRP A 466 13.28 -6.91 24.48
C TRP A 466 13.66 -6.60 23.03
N SER A 467 14.83 -5.98 22.80
CA SER A 467 15.28 -5.60 21.45
C SER A 467 15.56 -6.83 20.56
N LYS A 468 16.10 -7.92 21.12
CA LYS A 468 16.30 -9.18 20.39
C LYS A 468 14.97 -9.77 19.92
N ASN A 469 13.98 -9.84 20.80
CA ASN A 469 12.67 -10.39 20.47
C ASN A 469 11.91 -9.50 19.49
N GLU A 470 12.00 -8.18 19.66
CA GLU A 470 11.25 -7.24 18.83
C GLU A 470 11.76 -7.20 17.38
N TRP A 471 13.09 -7.16 17.18
CA TRP A 471 13.65 -6.91 15.83
C TRP A 471 14.44 -8.06 15.21
N PHE A 472 14.91 -9.03 16.01
CA PHE A 472 15.83 -10.08 15.56
C PHE A 472 15.30 -11.51 15.78
N GLY A 473 14.01 -11.66 16.13
CA GLY A 473 13.42 -12.99 16.38
C GLY A 473 14.09 -13.75 17.53
N GLY A 474 14.62 -13.02 18.52
CA GLY A 474 15.29 -13.56 19.70
C GLY A 474 16.80 -13.76 19.55
N LYS A 475 17.36 -13.61 18.35
CA LYS A 475 18.82 -13.69 18.14
C LYS A 475 19.53 -12.45 18.66
N ASP A 476 20.71 -12.68 19.25
CA ASP A 476 21.61 -11.59 19.61
C ASP A 476 22.30 -11.05 18.33
N PRO A 477 22.08 -9.77 17.97
CA PRO A 477 22.63 -9.20 16.74
C PRO A 477 24.17 -9.12 16.74
N SER A 478 24.83 -9.20 17.89
CA SER A 478 26.29 -9.23 17.98
C SER A 478 26.90 -10.53 17.44
N ASN A 479 26.11 -11.60 17.37
CA ASN A 479 26.53 -12.91 16.85
C ASN A 479 26.18 -13.09 15.37
N ILE A 480 25.50 -12.13 14.74
CA ILE A 480 25.11 -12.20 13.33
C ILE A 480 26.19 -11.55 12.47
N THR A 481 26.77 -12.34 11.58
CA THR A 481 27.74 -11.90 10.58
C THR A 481 27.14 -12.05 9.17
N TYR A 482 27.62 -11.24 8.23
CA TYR A 482 27.13 -11.22 6.86
C TYR A 482 28.25 -10.89 5.88
N ASN A 483 28.08 -11.33 4.63
CA ASN A 483 28.90 -10.93 3.49
C ASN A 483 28.04 -10.92 2.23
N ASN A 484 27.21 -9.88 2.11
CA ASN A 484 26.46 -9.60 0.89
C ASN A 484 27.05 -8.42 0.10
N THR A 485 28.34 -8.13 0.26
CA THR A 485 28.96 -7.00 -0.42
C THR A 485 28.96 -7.20 -1.95
N VAL A 486 28.36 -6.23 -2.63
CA VAL A 486 28.32 -6.14 -4.09
C VAL A 486 29.17 -4.97 -4.59
N ALA A 487 29.75 -5.14 -5.77
CA ALA A 487 30.53 -4.09 -6.40
C ALA A 487 29.60 -2.96 -6.86
N GLN A 488 29.79 -1.77 -6.27
CA GLN A 488 29.00 -0.59 -6.57
C GLN A 488 29.31 -0.11 -7.99
N ARG A 489 28.34 -0.22 -8.89
CA ARG A 489 28.44 0.30 -10.26
C ARG A 489 27.58 1.53 -10.42
N SER A 490 28.03 2.48 -11.24
CA SER A 490 27.18 3.58 -11.69
C SER A 490 25.90 3.03 -12.33
N THR A 491 24.80 3.75 -12.15
CA THR A 491 23.54 3.39 -12.79
C THR A 491 23.68 3.49 -14.30
N VAL A 492 23.19 2.48 -15.01
CA VAL A 492 23.09 2.52 -16.47
C VAL A 492 21.97 3.46 -16.90
N THR A 493 22.01 3.89 -18.16
CA THR A 493 20.98 4.78 -18.72
C THR A 493 19.59 4.15 -18.64
N GLN A 494 18.64 4.95 -18.17
CA GLN A 494 17.22 4.61 -18.06
C GLN A 494 16.62 4.27 -19.44
N ILE A 495 15.81 3.21 -19.50
CA ILE A 495 15.07 2.91 -20.73
C ILE A 495 13.91 3.90 -20.95
N PRO A 496 13.48 4.14 -22.20
CA PRO A 496 12.36 5.03 -22.48
C PRO A 496 11.05 4.57 -21.83
N VAL A 497 10.26 5.54 -21.36
CA VAL A 497 8.88 5.34 -20.93
C VAL A 497 7.94 5.79 -22.04
N ASN A 498 6.90 5.01 -22.31
CA ASN A 498 5.92 5.30 -23.33
C ASN A 498 4.67 5.90 -22.68
N GLY A 499 4.10 6.93 -23.32
CA GLY A 499 2.90 7.59 -22.82
C GLY A 499 3.16 8.55 -21.66
N SER A 500 2.13 9.34 -21.33
CA SER A 500 2.17 10.29 -20.23
C SER A 500 0.75 10.51 -19.74
N LEU A 501 0.58 10.53 -18.42
CA LEU A 501 -0.69 10.85 -17.78
C LEU A 501 -0.94 12.37 -17.85
N ARG A 502 -2.22 12.74 -17.95
CA ARG A 502 -2.66 14.13 -17.91
C ARG A 502 -3.78 14.27 -16.88
N SER A 503 -3.80 15.39 -16.17
CA SER A 503 -4.93 15.71 -15.30
C SER A 503 -6.18 15.94 -16.13
N ARG A 504 -7.32 15.49 -15.59
CA ARG A 504 -8.63 15.68 -16.22
C ARG A 504 -9.19 17.06 -15.87
N ILE A 505 -9.90 17.66 -16.83
CA ILE A 505 -10.60 18.94 -16.63
C ILE A 505 -11.73 18.75 -15.62
N ARG A 506 -11.83 19.65 -14.63
CA ARG A 506 -12.85 19.61 -13.58
C ARG A 506 -13.45 20.97 -13.27
N THR A 507 -14.68 20.94 -12.76
CA THR A 507 -15.34 22.10 -12.18
C THR A 507 -15.47 21.93 -10.66
N TYR A 508 -14.88 22.85 -9.90
CA TYR A 508 -14.88 22.81 -8.44
C TYR A 508 -15.94 23.71 -7.78
N THR A 509 -16.52 24.64 -8.55
CA THR A 509 -17.43 25.67 -8.04
C THR A 509 -18.63 25.08 -7.29
N GLN A 510 -19.22 24.01 -7.82
CA GLN A 510 -20.39 23.39 -7.19
C GLN A 510 -19.99 22.40 -6.08
N SER A 511 -18.92 21.62 -6.27
CA SER A 511 -18.48 20.63 -5.28
C SER A 511 -18.06 21.26 -3.95
N ASN A 512 -17.64 22.52 -3.94
CA ASN A 512 -17.21 23.22 -2.72
C ASN A 512 -18.38 23.83 -1.92
N THR A 513 -19.61 23.74 -2.41
CA THR A 513 -20.81 24.28 -1.72
C THR A 513 -21.44 23.30 -0.72
N GLY A 514 -20.90 22.09 -0.62
CA GLY A 514 -21.50 20.96 0.08
C GLY A 514 -22.17 19.97 -0.86
N ILE A 515 -22.79 18.95 -0.29
CA ILE A 515 -23.38 17.80 -1.00
C ILE A 515 -24.87 17.67 -0.70
N GLY A 516 -25.64 17.34 -1.74
CA GLY A 516 -27.00 16.85 -1.63
C GLY A 516 -27.07 15.40 -2.12
N LEU A 517 -27.64 14.49 -1.35
CA LEU A 517 -27.87 13.10 -1.77
C LEU A 517 -29.37 12.88 -1.93
N LYS A 518 -29.80 12.43 -3.10
CA LYS A 518 -31.18 12.04 -3.38
C LYS A 518 -31.22 10.55 -3.65
N ILE A 519 -31.65 9.79 -2.65
CA ILE A 519 -31.72 8.33 -2.70
C ILE A 519 -33.16 7.93 -3.01
N THR A 520 -33.38 7.37 -4.20
CA THR A 520 -34.71 6.98 -4.69
C THR A 520 -34.93 5.47 -4.59
N ASN A 521 -36.15 5.03 -4.90
CA ASN A 521 -36.55 3.62 -4.89
C ASN A 521 -36.47 2.97 -3.50
N ILE A 522 -36.79 3.74 -2.45
CA ILE A 522 -36.93 3.20 -1.10
C ILE A 522 -38.28 2.50 -1.00
N ALA A 523 -38.26 1.21 -0.68
CA ALA A 523 -39.47 0.39 -0.55
C ALA A 523 -40.42 0.98 0.50
N SER A 524 -41.73 0.93 0.23
CA SER A 524 -42.77 1.42 1.14
C SER A 524 -42.83 0.66 2.48
N SER A 525 -42.17 -0.50 2.55
CA SER A 525 -41.97 -1.28 3.77
C SER A 525 -40.95 -0.67 4.73
N TYR A 526 -40.17 0.33 4.31
CA TYR A 526 -39.31 1.10 5.22
C TYR A 526 -40.03 2.38 5.64
N LYS A 527 -40.43 2.45 6.92
CA LYS A 527 -41.18 3.57 7.51
C LYS A 527 -40.29 4.64 8.11
N GLY A 528 -39.03 4.31 8.41
CA GLY A 528 -38.08 5.23 9.00
C GLY A 528 -36.65 4.96 8.57
N TYR A 529 -35.74 5.77 9.13
CA TYR A 529 -34.31 5.63 8.95
C TYR A 529 -33.57 6.18 10.17
N THR A 530 -32.34 5.71 10.36
CA THR A 530 -31.31 6.38 11.17
C THR A 530 -30.19 6.80 10.24
N LEU A 531 -29.73 8.04 10.37
CA LEU A 531 -28.55 8.55 9.69
C LEU A 531 -27.44 8.74 10.73
N THR A 532 -26.23 8.29 10.41
CA THR A 532 -25.01 8.62 11.13
C THR A 532 -23.98 9.11 10.13
N ALA A 533 -23.29 10.20 10.42
CA ALA A 533 -22.28 10.75 9.54
C ALA A 533 -20.98 11.07 10.28
N TYR A 534 -19.86 10.60 9.75
CA TYR A 534 -18.51 10.91 10.25
C TYR A 534 -17.71 11.68 9.22
N ARG A 535 -16.97 12.69 9.66
CA ARG A 535 -16.22 13.59 8.78
C ARG A 535 -14.75 13.74 9.18
N ILE A 536 -13.88 13.51 8.20
CA ILE A 536 -12.48 13.93 8.21
C ILE A 536 -12.41 15.36 7.71
N ARG A 537 -11.68 16.20 8.44
CA ARG A 537 -11.33 17.58 8.07
C ARG A 537 -10.02 17.98 8.76
N GLU A 538 -9.34 18.96 8.19
CA GLU A 538 -8.12 19.51 8.80
C GLU A 538 -8.43 20.05 10.21
N ASN A 539 -7.51 19.80 11.16
CA ASN A 539 -7.67 20.09 12.58
C ASN A 539 -8.79 19.32 13.31
N GLY A 540 -9.37 18.28 12.68
CA GLY A 540 -10.27 17.36 13.36
C GLY A 540 -9.54 16.48 14.39
N ARG A 541 -10.31 15.73 15.17
CA ARG A 541 -9.75 14.84 16.21
C ARG A 541 -8.90 13.70 15.65
N LEU A 542 -7.80 13.37 16.33
CA LEU A 542 -6.83 12.31 15.97
C LEU A 542 -6.52 11.36 17.14
N ASP A 543 -7.36 11.36 18.17
CA ASP A 543 -7.28 10.52 19.37
C ASP A 543 -7.90 9.14 19.22
N ARG A 544 -8.54 8.88 18.08
CA ARG A 544 -9.16 7.60 17.74
C ARG A 544 -9.35 7.48 16.21
N MET A 545 -9.53 6.26 15.73
CA MET A 545 -9.68 5.98 14.29
C MET A 545 -10.99 6.53 13.70
N THR A 546 -12.07 6.59 14.49
CA THR A 546 -13.34 7.17 14.03
C THR A 546 -13.30 8.70 14.09
N PRO A 547 -13.54 9.41 12.97
CA PRO A 547 -13.55 10.87 12.94
C PRO A 547 -14.68 11.52 13.76
N GLU A 548 -14.80 12.84 13.68
CA GLU A 548 -15.90 13.58 14.31
C GLU A 548 -17.25 13.17 13.72
N GLU A 549 -18.22 12.88 14.58
CA GLU A 549 -19.60 12.70 14.17
C GLU A 549 -20.21 14.08 13.87
N VAL A 550 -20.82 14.22 12.70
CA VAL A 550 -21.41 15.47 12.20
C VAL A 550 -22.90 15.35 11.89
N THR A 551 -23.54 14.24 12.28
CA THR A 551 -24.95 13.93 12.04
C THR A 551 -25.89 15.11 12.36
N SER A 552 -25.70 15.78 13.50
CA SER A 552 -26.54 16.89 13.95
C SER A 552 -26.47 18.15 13.08
N SER A 553 -25.46 18.25 12.21
CA SER A 553 -25.28 19.37 11.28
C SER A 553 -25.88 19.11 9.89
N ILE A 554 -26.48 17.93 9.68
CA ILE A 554 -26.98 17.48 8.38
C ILE A 554 -28.50 17.51 8.37
N SER A 555 -29.08 18.12 7.34
CA SER A 555 -30.52 18.11 7.11
C SER A 555 -30.90 16.85 6.33
N VAL A 556 -31.84 16.07 6.86
CA VAL A 556 -32.33 14.85 6.21
C VAL A 556 -33.85 14.76 6.28
N SER A 557 -34.47 14.31 5.20
CA SER A 557 -35.92 14.12 5.12
C SER A 557 -36.26 12.95 4.20
N MET A 558 -37.31 12.21 4.53
CA MET A 558 -37.81 11.11 3.71
C MET A 558 -39.27 11.37 3.32
N SER A 559 -39.56 11.32 2.03
CA SER A 559 -40.93 11.44 1.51
C SER A 559 -41.06 10.72 0.18
N ASN A 560 -42.23 10.12 -0.08
CA ASN A 560 -42.56 9.49 -1.38
C ASN A 560 -41.47 8.54 -1.92
N GLY A 561 -40.95 7.64 -1.07
CA GLY A 561 -39.92 6.67 -1.45
C GLY A 561 -38.55 7.28 -1.78
N THR A 562 -38.32 8.53 -1.37
CA THR A 562 -37.06 9.26 -1.56
C THR A 562 -36.52 9.80 -0.24
N LEU A 563 -35.25 9.51 0.07
CA LEU A 563 -34.50 10.12 1.18
C LEU A 563 -33.60 11.21 0.60
N THR A 564 -33.74 12.43 1.12
CA THR A 564 -32.94 13.59 0.73
C THR A 564 -32.05 14.00 1.88
N ILE A 565 -30.74 14.01 1.67
CA ILE A 565 -29.73 14.50 2.61
C ILE A 565 -29.12 15.78 2.04
N THR A 566 -28.95 16.80 2.87
CA THR A 566 -28.26 18.06 2.54
C THR A 566 -27.21 18.34 3.60
N ASP A 567 -25.96 18.46 3.17
CA ASP A 567 -24.81 18.63 4.03
C ASP A 567 -23.87 19.68 3.46
N THR A 568 -23.90 20.87 4.06
CA THR A 568 -23.11 22.03 3.64
C THR A 568 -21.65 21.95 4.09
N GLY A 569 -21.30 21.02 4.98
CA GLY A 569 -19.95 20.86 5.50
C GLY A 569 -19.07 19.91 4.69
N ALA A 570 -19.62 19.23 3.68
CA ALA A 570 -18.87 18.37 2.75
C ALA A 570 -18.09 19.20 1.70
N THR A 571 -17.19 20.05 2.17
CA THR A 571 -16.42 21.01 1.37
C THR A 571 -15.02 20.49 1.03
N LEU A 572 -14.19 21.31 0.39
CA LEU A 572 -12.83 20.93 -0.03
C LEU A 572 -12.01 20.32 1.11
N SER A 573 -11.23 19.29 0.79
CA SER A 573 -10.35 18.56 1.72
C SER A 573 -11.11 17.90 2.88
N THR A 574 -12.33 17.43 2.59
CA THR A 574 -13.11 16.60 3.52
C THR A 574 -13.39 15.22 2.94
N VAL A 575 -13.56 14.25 3.84
CA VAL A 575 -14.11 12.93 3.54
C VAL A 575 -15.26 12.71 4.51
N THR A 576 -16.44 12.37 4.00
CA THR A 576 -17.62 12.10 4.82
C THR A 576 -18.16 10.72 4.50
N LEU A 577 -18.38 9.91 5.53
CA LEU A 577 -19.11 8.65 5.44
C LEU A 577 -20.53 8.88 5.96
N TYR A 578 -21.54 8.61 5.15
CA TYR A 578 -22.94 8.56 5.57
C TYR A 578 -23.36 7.10 5.70
N THR A 579 -23.81 6.70 6.90
CA THR A 579 -24.42 5.39 7.16
C THR A 579 -25.91 5.59 7.37
N ILE A 580 -26.72 4.87 6.59
CA ILE A 580 -28.18 4.92 6.64
C ILE A 580 -28.69 3.52 6.95
N GLU A 581 -29.45 3.39 8.04
CA GLU A 581 -30.14 2.15 8.41
C GLU A 581 -31.64 2.38 8.28
N PHE A 582 -32.30 1.58 7.44
CA PHE A 582 -33.73 1.69 7.18
C PHE A 582 -34.52 0.82 8.17
N THR A 583 -35.56 1.39 8.75
CA THR A 583 -36.44 0.71 9.72
C THR A 583 -37.80 0.44 9.10
N SER A 584 -38.34 -0.76 9.35
CA SER A 584 -39.64 -1.21 8.85
C SER A 584 -40.83 -0.68 9.63
#